data_AF-A0A438EUF1-F1
#
_entry.id   AF-A0A438EUF1-F1
#
_cell.length_a   1.000
_cell.length_b   1.000
_cell.length_c   1.000
_cell.angle_alpha   90.00
_cell.angle_beta   90.00
_cell.angle_gamma   90.00
#
_symmetry.space_group_name_H-M   'P 1'
#
loop_
_entity.id
_entity.type
_entity.pdbx_description
1 polymer ?
#
loop_
_entity_poly.entity_id
_entity_poly.type
_entity_poly.pdbx_seq_one_letter_code
_entity_poly.pdbx_strand_id
1 'polypeptide(L)'
;MLIDYSQAQIRWRAFSKHAREGLAIEAESQPHWIGYHKHVRLQQSYGGGKLKVGDSMVSTKHLEDQIYADMRGRIKEDDISAPVRRGAYYYYKRTLEGKEYVQHCRRLVSPVEALPSVYDTMPTGPDAPHEHVILDENTKAQEHAYYSIGAFKVSPNNKLVAYAEDTKGDEIYTVYIIDAETRTPVGKPLVRVTSDLEWAGNEALLYITMDEVLRPDKV
;
A
#
# COMPACT_ATOMS: atom_id res chain seq x y z
N MET A 1 -10.85 23.53 -42.29
CA MET A 1 -11.61 24.26 -41.27
C MET A 1 -10.76 24.22 -40.00
N LEU A 2 -9.95 25.26 -39.82
CA LEU A 2 -8.99 25.44 -38.73
C LEU A 2 -9.68 26.31 -37.67
N ILE A 3 -9.62 25.92 -36.40
CA ILE A 3 -10.04 26.77 -35.28
C ILE A 3 -8.83 26.96 -34.35
N ASP A 4 -8.50 28.24 -34.22
CA ASP A 4 -7.41 28.88 -33.51
C ASP A 4 -7.73 28.97 -32.01
N TYR A 5 -6.79 28.57 -31.15
CA TYR A 5 -6.88 28.63 -29.68
C TYR A 5 -6.04 29.80 -29.16
N SER A 6 -6.54 31.02 -29.37
CA SER A 6 -5.92 32.28 -28.95
C SER A 6 -6.84 33.11 -28.03
N GLN A 7 -7.37 32.53 -26.94
CA GLN A 7 -8.13 33.28 -25.93
C GLN A 7 -8.09 32.65 -24.51
N ALA A 8 -6.89 32.53 -23.91
CA ALA A 8 -6.78 32.21 -22.48
C ALA A 8 -5.62 32.93 -21.77
N GLN A 9 -5.20 34.09 -22.27
CA GLN A 9 -4.06 34.86 -21.72
C GLN A 9 -4.43 36.23 -21.10
N ILE A 10 -5.71 36.54 -20.84
CA ILE A 10 -6.13 37.89 -20.39
C ILE A 10 -6.82 37.91 -19.01
N ARG A 11 -6.41 37.06 -18.05
CA ARG A 11 -6.89 37.18 -16.64
C ARG A 11 -5.83 36.96 -15.55
N TRP A 12 -4.56 37.28 -15.82
CA TRP A 12 -3.48 37.17 -14.82
C TRP A 12 -2.55 38.40 -14.79
N ARG A 13 -3.12 39.61 -14.76
CA ARG A 13 -2.38 40.86 -14.49
C ARG A 13 -3.25 41.88 -13.77
N ALA A 14 -3.57 41.61 -12.49
CA ALA A 14 -4.14 42.61 -11.59
C ALA A 14 -4.05 42.17 -10.12
N PHE A 15 -2.87 41.83 -9.60
CA PHE A 15 -2.61 41.91 -8.16
C PHE A 15 -1.09 41.99 -7.89
N SER A 16 -0.68 42.84 -6.95
CA SER A 16 0.70 43.11 -6.51
C SER A 16 1.52 44.18 -7.27
N LYS A 17 0.97 45.38 -7.36
CA LYS A 17 1.78 46.61 -7.30
C LYS A 17 1.37 47.35 -6.03
N HIS A 18 1.98 47.03 -4.89
CA HIS A 18 2.11 47.88 -3.68
C HIS A 18 2.88 47.09 -2.61
N ALA A 19 4.05 47.61 -2.22
CA ALA A 19 4.86 47.38 -1.01
C ALA A 19 6.35 47.25 -1.37
N ARG A 20 6.97 48.39 -1.69
CA ARG A 20 8.38 48.63 -1.36
C ARG A 20 8.37 49.50 -0.11
N GLU A 21 9.17 49.12 0.88
CA GLU A 21 10.01 49.97 1.75
C GLU A 21 10.35 49.20 3.03
N GLY A 22 11.64 49.21 3.41
CA GLY A 22 12.04 48.95 4.80
C GLY A 22 13.11 47.88 5.04
N LEU A 23 14.36 48.35 5.08
CA LEU A 23 15.48 47.92 5.95
C LEU A 23 16.12 46.54 5.75
N ALA A 24 17.38 46.62 5.30
CA ALA A 24 18.37 45.57 5.32
C ALA A 24 18.85 45.29 6.75
N ILE A 25 18.91 44.00 7.10
CA ILE A 25 19.87 43.46 8.06
C ILE A 25 20.48 42.25 7.36
N GLU A 26 21.74 42.37 6.98
CA GLU A 26 22.54 41.26 6.45
C GLU A 26 22.85 40.28 7.58
N ALA A 27 22.42 39.03 7.40
CA ALA A 27 23.02 37.88 8.04
C ALA A 27 23.21 36.84 6.94
N GLU A 28 24.39 36.83 6.33
CA GLU A 28 24.82 35.73 5.46
C GLU A 28 24.80 34.42 6.27
N SER A 29 23.94 33.47 5.89
CA SER A 29 24.18 32.06 6.15
C SER A 29 23.65 31.20 4.99
N GLN A 30 24.53 30.31 4.54
CA GLN A 30 24.35 29.30 3.49
C GLN A 30 23.15 28.35 3.78
N PRO A 31 22.62 27.63 2.77
CA PRO A 31 21.26 27.08 2.83
C PRO A 31 21.15 25.83 3.70
N HIS A 32 20.41 25.96 4.80
CA HIS A 32 20.02 24.91 5.75
C HIS A 32 18.64 24.30 5.42
N TRP A 33 18.19 24.43 4.17
CA TRP A 33 16.77 24.32 3.78
C TRP A 33 16.33 22.91 3.32
N ILE A 34 16.41 21.92 4.21
CA ILE A 34 15.36 20.90 4.29
C ILE A 34 14.88 20.88 5.74
N GLY A 35 14.13 21.92 6.09
CA GLY A 35 13.55 22.11 7.41
C GLY A 35 12.26 22.90 7.28
N TYR A 36 11.15 22.21 7.57
CA TYR A 36 9.75 22.66 7.58
C TYR A 36 9.52 24.16 7.79
N HIS A 37 8.71 24.80 6.93
CA HIS A 37 7.52 25.58 7.32
C HIS A 37 6.74 26.19 6.12
N LYS A 38 5.39 26.00 6.17
CA LYS A 38 4.29 26.68 5.45
C LYS A 38 4.25 26.57 3.91
N HIS A 39 3.55 25.55 3.41
CA HIS A 39 3.36 25.26 1.99
C HIS A 39 2.21 26.07 1.35
N VAL A 40 2.56 27.15 0.62
CA VAL A 40 1.82 27.57 -0.60
C VAL A 40 2.76 27.62 -1.83
N ARG A 41 4.07 27.38 -1.66
CA ARG A 41 5.06 27.51 -2.75
C ARG A 41 5.70 26.20 -3.24
N LEU A 42 5.42 25.06 -2.62
CA LEU A 42 6.14 23.82 -2.91
C LEU A 42 5.57 22.98 -4.07
N GLN A 43 4.32 23.22 -4.50
CA GLN A 43 3.78 22.55 -5.70
C GLN A 43 4.41 23.05 -7.01
N GLN A 44 4.93 24.30 -7.07
CA GLN A 44 5.58 24.82 -8.28
C GLN A 44 6.99 24.26 -8.51
N SER A 45 7.69 23.82 -7.46
CA SER A 45 9.05 23.26 -7.56
C SER A 45 9.04 21.82 -8.12
N TYR A 46 8.09 20.98 -7.69
CA TYR A 46 7.97 19.61 -8.19
C TYR A 46 7.39 19.51 -9.61
N GLY A 47 6.59 20.49 -10.05
CA GLY A 47 6.09 20.56 -11.42
C GLY A 47 7.16 20.95 -12.45
N GLY A 48 8.17 21.73 -12.06
CA GLY A 48 9.23 22.21 -12.95
C GLY A 48 10.39 21.22 -13.18
N GLY A 49 10.52 20.19 -12.33
CA GLY A 49 11.58 19.17 -12.42
C GLY A 49 11.26 18.00 -13.36
N LYS A 50 9.98 17.73 -13.64
CA LYS A 50 9.58 16.62 -14.53
C LYS A 50 10.02 16.80 -15.99
N LEU A 51 10.26 18.04 -16.43
CA LEU A 51 10.59 18.34 -17.82
C LEU A 51 12.06 18.09 -18.20
N LYS A 52 12.98 17.85 -17.25
CA LYS A 52 14.42 17.66 -17.57
C LYS A 52 14.91 16.21 -17.52
N VAL A 53 14.23 15.31 -16.80
CA VAL A 53 14.66 13.91 -16.68
C VAL A 53 14.30 13.09 -17.92
N GLY A 54 13.10 13.32 -18.49
CA GLY A 54 12.64 12.62 -19.69
C GLY A 54 13.55 12.83 -20.90
N ASP A 55 13.99 14.07 -21.13
CA ASP A 55 14.83 14.44 -22.28
C ASP A 55 16.26 13.86 -22.20
N SER A 56 16.80 13.68 -20.98
CA SER A 56 18.12 13.06 -20.78
C SER A 56 18.14 11.53 -20.90
N MET A 57 16.97 10.88 -20.80
CA MET A 57 16.84 9.41 -20.81
C MET A 57 16.38 8.88 -22.19
N VAL A 58 16.13 9.75 -23.16
CA VAL A 58 15.66 9.34 -24.50
C VAL A 58 16.63 8.35 -25.17
N SER A 59 17.95 8.54 -24.98
CA SER A 59 18.97 7.65 -25.56
C SER A 59 19.07 6.29 -24.89
N THR A 60 18.50 6.09 -23.69
CA THR A 60 18.54 4.82 -22.95
C THR A 60 17.29 3.98 -23.14
N LYS A 61 16.29 4.46 -23.88
CA LYS A 61 14.97 3.82 -23.97
C LYS A 61 15.03 2.35 -24.40
N HIS A 62 15.88 2.03 -25.36
CA HIS A 62 16.08 0.65 -25.81
C HIS A 62 16.63 -0.26 -24.70
N LEU A 63 17.60 0.23 -23.92
CA LEU A 63 18.18 -0.49 -22.79
C LEU A 63 17.16 -0.64 -21.65
N GLU A 64 16.37 0.40 -21.37
CA GLU A 64 15.28 0.34 -20.38
C GLU A 64 14.26 -0.74 -20.73
N ASP A 65 13.81 -0.79 -21.99
CA ASP A 65 12.83 -1.78 -22.45
C ASP A 65 13.41 -3.21 -22.40
N GLN A 66 14.71 -3.38 -22.73
CA GLN A 66 15.41 -4.65 -22.59
C GLN A 66 15.50 -5.12 -21.13
N ILE A 67 15.89 -4.23 -20.22
CA ILE A 67 15.98 -4.53 -18.78
C ILE A 67 14.59 -4.84 -18.22
N TYR A 68 13.57 -4.06 -18.61
CA TYR A 68 12.19 -4.31 -18.20
C TYR A 68 11.71 -5.70 -18.65
N ALA A 69 11.94 -6.05 -19.91
CA ALA A 69 11.56 -7.36 -20.46
C ALA A 69 12.32 -8.52 -19.77
N ASP A 70 13.61 -8.36 -19.50
CA ASP A 70 14.43 -9.36 -18.81
C ASP A 70 14.00 -9.52 -17.33
N MET A 71 13.79 -8.42 -16.62
CA MET A 71 13.28 -8.45 -15.24
C MET A 71 11.91 -9.12 -15.16
N ARG A 72 10.99 -8.76 -16.07
CA ARG A 72 9.66 -9.36 -16.12
C ARG A 72 9.71 -10.84 -16.49
N GLY A 73 10.54 -11.22 -17.47
CA GLY A 73 10.70 -12.61 -17.92
C GLY A 73 11.27 -13.54 -16.85
N ARG A 74 11.90 -13.01 -15.79
CA ARG A 74 12.41 -13.77 -14.64
C ARG A 74 11.41 -13.90 -13.50
N ILE A 75 10.29 -13.18 -13.55
CA ILE A 75 9.24 -13.21 -12.55
C ILE A 75 8.22 -14.27 -12.96
N LYS A 76 7.94 -15.20 -12.05
CA LYS A 76 6.82 -16.12 -12.19
C LYS A 76 5.55 -15.39 -11.71
N GLU A 77 4.70 -14.96 -12.64
CA GLU A 77 3.54 -14.13 -12.30
C GLU A 77 2.47 -14.92 -11.51
N ASP A 78 2.18 -16.16 -11.91
CA ASP A 78 1.33 -17.09 -11.14
C ASP A 78 2.19 -17.91 -10.18
N ASP A 79 2.13 -17.57 -8.89
CA ASP A 79 2.92 -18.24 -7.86
C ASP A 79 2.23 -18.24 -6.50
N ILE A 80 2.73 -19.08 -5.60
CA ILE A 80 2.30 -19.12 -4.20
C ILE A 80 3.49 -18.93 -3.27
N SER A 81 3.27 -18.24 -2.15
CA SER A 81 4.27 -18.17 -1.09
C SER A 81 4.43 -19.53 -0.41
N ALA A 82 5.54 -19.72 0.30
CA ALA A 82 5.71 -20.85 1.21
C ALA A 82 4.52 -20.90 2.21
N PRO A 83 3.74 -21.99 2.26
CA PRO A 83 2.60 -22.08 3.16
C PRO A 83 3.01 -22.18 4.62
N VAL A 84 2.28 -21.49 5.49
CA VAL A 84 2.48 -21.51 6.94
C VAL A 84 1.32 -22.25 7.59
N ARG A 85 1.59 -23.37 8.26
CA ARG A 85 0.58 -24.10 9.02
C ARG A 85 0.28 -23.36 10.32
N ARG A 86 -1.01 -23.08 10.58
CA ARG A 86 -1.53 -22.54 11.84
C ARG A 86 -2.82 -23.26 12.20
N GLY A 87 -2.78 -24.06 13.26
CA GLY A 87 -3.91 -24.89 13.67
C GLY A 87 -4.37 -25.82 12.55
N ALA A 88 -5.65 -25.71 12.19
CA ALA A 88 -6.30 -26.54 11.18
C ALA A 88 -6.07 -26.08 9.73
N TYR A 89 -5.30 -25.02 9.48
CA TYR A 89 -5.14 -24.46 8.14
C TYR A 89 -3.67 -24.22 7.77
N TYR A 90 -3.38 -24.31 6.47
CA TYR A 90 -2.24 -23.67 5.84
C TYR A 90 -2.66 -22.30 5.33
N TYR A 91 -1.85 -21.27 5.58
CA TYR A 91 -2.04 -19.92 5.06
C TYR A 91 -0.91 -19.57 4.09
N TYR A 92 -1.26 -18.91 2.99
CA TYR A 92 -0.29 -18.51 1.97
C TYR A 92 -0.83 -17.34 1.16
N LYS A 93 0.07 -16.67 0.44
CA LYS A 93 -0.28 -15.67 -0.56
C LYS A 93 -0.21 -16.30 -1.95
N ARG A 94 -1.07 -15.86 -2.86
CA ARG A 94 -1.03 -16.22 -4.27
C ARG A 94 -0.95 -14.96 -5.13
N THR A 95 -0.07 -14.96 -6.13
CA THR A 95 -0.09 -14.01 -7.24
C THR A 95 -0.74 -14.68 -8.45
N LEU A 96 -1.39 -13.88 -9.30
CA LEU A 96 -2.04 -14.36 -10.51
C LEU A 96 -1.41 -13.67 -11.72
N GLU A 97 -1.33 -14.37 -12.84
CA GLU A 97 -0.84 -13.80 -14.09
C GLU A 97 -1.64 -12.55 -14.48
N GLY A 98 -0.93 -11.48 -14.87
CA GLY A 98 -1.51 -10.20 -15.22
C GLY A 98 -2.19 -9.44 -14.07
N LYS A 99 -1.99 -9.86 -12.81
CA LYS A 99 -2.49 -9.16 -11.61
C LYS A 99 -1.34 -8.54 -10.82
N GLU A 100 -1.61 -7.36 -10.25
CA GLU A 100 -0.58 -6.57 -9.57
C GLU A 100 -0.49 -6.87 -8.08
N TYR A 101 -1.56 -7.41 -7.48
CA TYR A 101 -1.66 -7.63 -6.04
C TYR A 101 -1.87 -9.11 -5.69
N VAL A 102 -1.60 -9.45 -4.44
CA VAL A 102 -1.73 -10.82 -3.92
C VAL A 102 -3.16 -11.14 -3.48
N GLN A 103 -3.46 -12.43 -3.41
CA GLN A 103 -4.59 -12.98 -2.68
C GLN A 103 -4.08 -13.65 -1.41
N HIS A 104 -4.75 -13.39 -0.28
CA HIS A 104 -4.51 -14.10 0.98
C HIS A 104 -5.41 -15.32 1.03
N CYS A 105 -4.80 -16.50 1.02
CA CYS A 105 -5.49 -17.77 0.90
C CYS A 105 -5.28 -18.63 2.15
N ARG A 106 -6.22 -19.55 2.38
CA ARG A 106 -6.03 -20.67 3.30
C ARG A 106 -6.50 -21.98 2.69
N ARG A 107 -5.97 -23.09 3.19
CA ARG A 107 -6.40 -24.45 2.87
C ARG A 107 -6.47 -25.28 4.14
N LEU A 108 -7.50 -26.11 4.27
CA LEU A 108 -7.63 -27.00 5.43
C LEU A 108 -6.50 -28.04 5.44
N VAL A 109 -5.99 -28.36 6.62
CA VAL A 109 -5.07 -29.49 6.81
C VAL A 109 -5.85 -30.79 6.67
N SER A 110 -5.28 -31.79 5.99
CA SER A 110 -5.86 -33.12 5.87
C SER A 110 -4.84 -34.20 6.26
N PRO A 111 -5.12 -35.06 7.25
CA PRO A 111 -6.30 -35.05 8.12
C PRO A 111 -6.25 -33.89 9.14
N VAL A 112 -7.42 -33.35 9.52
CA VAL A 112 -7.54 -32.15 10.38
C VAL A 112 -6.89 -32.35 11.76
N GLU A 113 -6.90 -33.59 12.28
CA GLU A 113 -6.40 -33.94 13.61
C GLU A 113 -4.89 -34.22 13.66
N ALA A 114 -4.18 -34.12 12.54
CA ALA A 114 -2.74 -34.33 12.53
C ALA A 114 -2.04 -33.35 13.48
N LEU A 115 -1.06 -33.82 14.27
CA LEU A 115 -0.21 -32.91 15.03
C LEU A 115 0.70 -32.11 14.07
N PRO A 116 1.03 -30.83 14.38
CA PRO A 116 2.00 -30.08 13.60
C PRO A 116 3.38 -30.76 13.57
N SER A 117 3.99 -30.80 12.38
CA SER A 117 5.32 -31.33 12.14
C SER A 117 6.13 -30.36 11.29
N VAL A 118 7.45 -30.30 11.51
CA VAL A 118 8.37 -29.51 10.67
C VAL A 118 8.46 -30.03 9.23
N TYR A 119 7.97 -31.25 8.99
CA TYR A 119 7.90 -31.88 7.67
C TYR A 119 6.52 -31.73 7.01
N ASP A 120 5.60 -30.98 7.63
CA ASP A 120 4.28 -30.75 7.07
C ASP A 120 4.38 -30.05 5.71
N THR A 121 3.69 -30.61 4.73
CA THR A 121 3.57 -30.02 3.40
C THR A 121 2.10 -29.82 3.09
N MET A 122 1.76 -28.63 2.60
CA MET A 122 0.38 -28.36 2.17
C MET A 122 0.02 -29.27 0.99
N PRO A 123 -1.09 -30.03 1.06
CA PRO A 123 -1.48 -30.90 -0.03
C PRO A 123 -1.80 -30.07 -1.28
N THR A 124 -1.32 -30.54 -2.43
CA THR A 124 -1.58 -29.96 -3.76
C THR A 124 -2.22 -31.01 -4.67
N GLY A 125 -2.84 -30.57 -5.77
CA GLY A 125 -3.52 -31.46 -6.72
C GLY A 125 -5.04 -31.59 -6.48
N PRO A 126 -5.70 -32.49 -7.23
CA PRO A 126 -7.17 -32.57 -7.31
C PRO A 126 -7.84 -33.07 -6.01
N ASP A 127 -7.14 -33.91 -5.24
CA ASP A 127 -7.65 -34.46 -3.97
C ASP A 127 -7.35 -33.55 -2.76
N ALA A 128 -6.66 -32.43 -3.00
CA ALA A 128 -6.37 -31.48 -1.93
C ALA A 128 -7.63 -30.74 -1.50
N PRO A 129 -7.78 -30.41 -0.21
CA PRO A 129 -8.89 -29.59 0.26
C PRO A 129 -9.00 -28.29 -0.53
N HIS A 130 -10.23 -27.82 -0.73
CA HIS A 130 -10.47 -26.59 -1.46
C HIS A 130 -9.74 -25.40 -0.82
N GLU A 131 -9.18 -24.56 -1.66
CA GLU A 131 -8.64 -23.26 -1.26
C GLU A 131 -9.78 -22.30 -0.92
N HIS A 132 -9.56 -21.51 0.12
CA HIS A 132 -10.42 -20.41 0.51
C HIS A 132 -9.64 -19.08 0.40
N VAL A 133 -10.08 -18.18 -0.48
CA VAL A 133 -9.53 -16.83 -0.61
C VAL A 133 -10.18 -15.92 0.42
N ILE A 134 -9.42 -15.48 1.41
CA ILE A 134 -9.88 -14.64 2.52
C ILE A 134 -9.95 -13.18 2.08
N LEU A 135 -8.91 -12.69 1.39
CA LEU A 135 -8.80 -11.31 0.93
C LEU A 135 -8.15 -11.29 -0.46
N ASP A 136 -8.81 -10.64 -1.42
CA ASP A 136 -8.25 -10.36 -2.74
C ASP A 136 -7.93 -8.88 -2.85
N GLU A 137 -6.64 -8.54 -2.77
CA GLU A 137 -6.17 -7.17 -2.87
C GLU A 137 -6.44 -6.57 -4.27
N ASN A 138 -6.49 -7.39 -5.33
CA ASN A 138 -6.77 -6.88 -6.68
C ASN A 138 -8.18 -6.35 -6.82
N THR A 139 -9.15 -6.98 -6.13
CA THR A 139 -10.53 -6.50 -6.12
C THR A 139 -10.64 -5.21 -5.32
N LYS A 140 -9.90 -5.13 -4.21
CA LYS A 140 -9.92 -3.95 -3.34
C LYS A 140 -9.20 -2.75 -3.95
N ALA A 141 -8.15 -2.97 -4.73
CA ALA A 141 -7.34 -1.91 -5.33
C ALA A 141 -7.99 -1.21 -6.53
N GLN A 142 -9.07 -1.74 -7.12
CA GLN A 142 -9.60 -1.28 -8.42
C GLN A 142 -9.96 0.21 -8.48
N GLU A 143 -10.37 0.79 -7.35
CA GLU A 143 -10.83 2.18 -7.26
C GLU A 143 -9.78 3.13 -6.66
N HIS A 144 -8.54 2.65 -6.47
CA HIS A 144 -7.49 3.40 -5.79
C HIS A 144 -6.24 3.54 -6.66
N ALA A 145 -5.69 4.75 -6.71
CA ALA A 145 -4.42 5.02 -7.40
C ALA A 145 -3.21 4.41 -6.68
N TYR A 146 -3.37 4.12 -5.39
CA TYR A 146 -2.43 3.41 -4.53
C TYR A 146 -3.23 2.47 -3.63
N TYR A 147 -2.74 1.26 -3.41
CA TYR A 147 -3.35 0.34 -2.47
C TYR A 147 -2.27 -0.50 -1.80
N SER A 148 -2.38 -0.69 -0.49
CA SER A 148 -1.54 -1.62 0.24
C SER A 148 -2.26 -2.21 1.45
N ILE A 149 -1.87 -3.45 1.77
CA ILE A 149 -2.20 -4.10 3.04
C ILE A 149 -0.95 -4.11 3.90
N GLY A 150 -0.93 -3.27 4.94
CA GLY A 150 0.21 -3.19 5.87
C GLY A 150 0.28 -4.36 6.84
N ALA A 151 -0.86 -4.98 7.15
CA ALA A 151 -0.93 -6.13 8.04
C ALA A 151 -2.09 -7.06 7.69
N PHE A 152 -1.87 -8.36 7.91
CA PHE A 152 -2.89 -9.40 7.82
C PHE A 152 -2.67 -10.39 8.96
N LYS A 153 -3.56 -10.37 9.97
CA LYS A 153 -3.42 -11.12 11.21
C LYS A 153 -4.64 -12.00 11.43
N VAL A 154 -4.42 -13.31 11.41
CA VAL A 154 -5.44 -14.30 11.75
C VAL A 154 -5.48 -14.50 13.26
N SER A 155 -6.68 -14.50 13.83
CA SER A 155 -6.93 -14.85 15.24
C SER A 155 -6.46 -16.29 15.56
N PRO A 156 -6.08 -16.59 16.82
CA PRO A 156 -5.56 -17.91 17.19
C PRO A 156 -6.53 -19.07 16.91
N ASN A 157 -7.85 -18.83 17.04
CA ASN A 157 -8.88 -19.82 16.71
C ASN A 157 -9.24 -19.90 15.22
N ASN A 158 -8.56 -19.15 14.34
CA ASN A 158 -8.74 -19.14 12.89
C ASN A 158 -10.11 -18.64 12.39
N LYS A 159 -10.89 -17.97 13.24
CA LYS A 159 -12.23 -17.49 12.87
C LYS A 159 -12.26 -16.06 12.38
N LEU A 160 -11.43 -15.19 12.96
CA LEU A 160 -11.37 -13.78 12.61
C LEU A 160 -10.04 -13.44 11.93
N VAL A 161 -10.07 -12.46 11.03
CA VAL A 161 -8.91 -11.84 10.42
C VAL A 161 -9.00 -10.33 10.59
N ALA A 162 -7.92 -9.73 11.08
CA ALA A 162 -7.71 -8.29 11.07
C ALA A 162 -6.76 -7.94 9.92
N TYR A 163 -7.12 -6.98 9.07
CA TYR A 163 -6.23 -6.46 8.04
C TYR A 163 -6.18 -4.93 8.05
N ALA A 164 -4.99 -4.38 7.81
CA ALA A 164 -4.72 -2.95 7.81
C ALA A 164 -4.58 -2.44 6.37
N GLU A 165 -5.50 -1.59 5.93
CA GLU A 165 -5.58 -1.05 4.57
C GLU A 165 -5.07 0.40 4.52
N ASP A 166 -4.22 0.71 3.55
CA ASP A 166 -3.81 2.06 3.17
C ASP A 166 -4.07 2.28 1.67
N THR A 167 -4.80 3.35 1.36
CA THR A 167 -5.19 3.73 -0.01
C THR A 167 -4.53 5.03 -0.49
N LYS A 168 -3.66 5.62 0.33
CA LYS A 168 -3.00 6.91 0.09
C LYS A 168 -1.48 6.83 0.13
N GLY A 169 -0.91 5.80 0.75
CA GLY A 169 0.53 5.64 0.93
C GLY A 169 1.09 6.54 2.02
N ASP A 170 0.25 6.98 2.95
CA ASP A 170 0.66 7.79 4.10
C ASP A 170 0.98 6.96 5.34
N GLU A 171 0.91 5.62 5.22
CA GLU A 171 1.09 4.64 6.29
C GLU A 171 0.13 4.85 7.47
N ILE A 172 -1.01 5.51 7.22
CA ILE A 172 -2.12 5.67 8.16
C ILE A 172 -3.22 4.69 7.76
N TYR A 173 -3.33 3.60 8.51
CA TYR A 173 -4.17 2.49 8.10
C TYR A 173 -5.60 2.62 8.64
N THR A 174 -6.53 2.04 7.88
CA THR A 174 -7.85 1.63 8.37
C THR A 174 -7.84 0.13 8.57
N VAL A 175 -8.11 -0.33 9.80
CA VAL A 175 -8.13 -1.75 10.15
C VAL A 175 -9.56 -2.27 10.13
N TYR A 176 -9.76 -3.33 9.37
CA TYR A 176 -11.01 -4.07 9.30
C TYR A 176 -10.83 -5.43 9.96
N ILE A 177 -11.88 -5.88 10.65
CA ILE A 177 -11.98 -7.23 11.17
C ILE A 177 -13.07 -7.94 10.37
N ILE A 178 -12.78 -9.13 9.87
CA ILE A 178 -13.73 -9.96 9.12
C ILE A 178 -13.76 -11.37 9.68
N ASP A 179 -14.90 -12.03 9.52
CA ASP A 179 -14.98 -13.49 9.65
C ASP A 179 -14.23 -14.16 8.49
N ALA A 180 -13.33 -15.08 8.80
CA ALA A 180 -12.39 -15.68 7.86
C ALA A 180 -13.04 -16.66 6.87
N GLU A 181 -14.26 -17.11 7.13
CA GLU A 181 -14.99 -18.06 6.28
C GLU A 181 -16.01 -17.33 5.39
N THR A 182 -16.77 -16.42 5.98
CA THR A 182 -17.83 -15.69 5.26
C THR A 182 -17.32 -14.40 4.64
N ARG A 183 -16.18 -13.88 5.10
CA ARG A 183 -15.62 -12.56 4.75
C ARG A 183 -16.49 -11.40 5.18
N THR A 184 -17.43 -11.65 6.10
CA THR A 184 -18.35 -10.63 6.62
C THR A 184 -17.61 -9.71 7.61
N PRO A 185 -17.74 -8.38 7.49
CA PRO A 185 -17.19 -7.45 8.47
C PRO A 185 -17.74 -7.66 9.88
N VAL A 186 -16.88 -7.51 10.87
CA VAL A 186 -17.20 -7.60 12.29
C VAL A 186 -16.96 -6.23 12.93
N GLY A 187 -18.04 -5.61 13.40
CA GLY A 187 -17.96 -4.30 14.05
C GLY A 187 -17.64 -3.15 13.10
N LYS A 188 -17.14 -2.05 13.66
CA LYS A 188 -16.72 -0.86 12.91
C LYS A 188 -15.21 -0.89 12.66
N PRO A 189 -14.73 -0.37 11.52
CA PRO A 189 -13.30 -0.29 11.27
C PRO A 189 -12.60 0.67 12.26
N LEU A 190 -11.36 0.36 12.58
CA LEU A 190 -10.48 1.23 13.37
C LEU A 190 -9.74 2.14 12.39
N VAL A 191 -9.77 3.45 12.62
CA VAL A 191 -9.17 4.44 11.73
C VAL A 191 -7.97 5.11 12.38
N ARG A 192 -7.03 5.56 11.57
CA ARG A 192 -5.82 6.27 12.03
C ARG A 192 -4.96 5.45 12.98
N VAL A 193 -4.69 4.22 12.57
CA VAL A 193 -3.85 3.26 13.29
C VAL A 193 -2.60 2.93 12.47
N THR A 194 -1.58 2.39 13.12
CA THR A 194 -0.45 1.78 12.42
C THR A 194 -0.82 0.38 11.91
N SER A 195 0.09 -0.29 11.21
CA SER A 195 -0.05 -1.69 10.82
C SER A 195 0.36 -2.68 11.93
N ASP A 196 0.74 -2.19 13.12
CA ASP A 196 1.12 -3.04 14.25
C ASP A 196 -0.13 -3.59 14.93
N LEU A 197 -0.50 -4.81 14.55
CA LEU A 197 -1.67 -5.52 15.06
C LEU A 197 -1.28 -6.83 15.71
N GLU A 198 -1.86 -7.12 16.88
CA GLU A 198 -1.66 -8.41 17.55
C GLU A 198 -2.94 -8.88 18.26
N TRP A 199 -3.25 -10.17 18.12
CA TRP A 199 -4.42 -10.76 18.77
C TRP A 199 -4.11 -11.08 20.24
N ALA A 200 -4.92 -10.57 21.16
CA ALA A 200 -4.91 -10.94 22.57
C ALA A 200 -6.02 -11.98 22.82
N GLY A 201 -5.66 -13.26 22.68
CA GLY A 201 -6.65 -14.33 22.65
C GLY A 201 -7.48 -14.31 21.36
N ASN A 202 -8.75 -14.70 21.44
CA ASN A 202 -9.61 -14.86 20.26
C ASN A 202 -10.52 -13.67 19.96
N GLU A 203 -10.65 -12.74 20.91
CA GLU A 203 -11.73 -11.74 20.92
C GLU A 203 -11.21 -10.31 20.98
N ALA A 204 -9.96 -10.10 21.42
CA ALA A 204 -9.36 -8.79 21.54
C ALA A 204 -8.21 -8.62 20.55
N LEU A 205 -8.10 -7.43 19.97
CA LEU A 205 -7.03 -7.00 19.09
C LEU A 205 -6.33 -5.81 19.76
N LEU A 206 -5.02 -5.92 19.94
CA LEU A 206 -4.15 -4.82 20.32
C LEU A 206 -3.66 -4.13 19.04
N TYR A 207 -3.65 -2.81 19.04
CA TYR A 207 -3.27 -1.99 17.91
C TYR A 207 -2.67 -0.67 18.39
N ILE A 208 -1.91 0.01 17.53
CA ILE A 208 -1.28 1.29 17.88
C ILE A 208 -1.95 2.44 17.13
N THR A 209 -2.36 3.50 17.84
CA THR A 209 -2.94 4.70 17.22
C THR A 209 -1.88 5.69 16.77
N MET A 210 -2.26 6.57 15.82
CA MET A 210 -1.43 7.71 15.42
C MET A 210 -2.01 9.05 15.88
N ASP A 211 -1.16 9.86 16.51
CA ASP A 211 -1.46 11.24 16.89
C ASP A 211 -1.54 12.19 15.67
N GLU A 212 -1.80 13.47 15.94
CA GLU A 212 -1.97 14.50 14.92
C GLU A 212 -0.69 14.81 14.13
N VAL A 213 0.49 14.47 14.67
CA VAL A 213 1.80 14.67 14.03
C VAL A 213 2.39 13.37 13.48
N LEU A 214 1.54 12.36 13.30
CA LEU A 214 1.85 11.06 12.69
C LEU A 214 2.85 10.23 13.49
N ARG A 215 2.78 10.32 14.82
CA ARG A 215 3.57 9.48 15.73
C ARG A 215 2.68 8.41 16.35
N PRO A 216 3.16 7.16 16.44
CA PRO A 216 2.55 6.14 17.29
C PRO A 216 2.47 6.62 18.74
N ASP A 217 1.28 6.65 19.36
CA ASP A 217 1.08 7.28 20.67
C ASP A 217 0.44 6.38 21.75
N LYS A 218 -0.45 5.46 21.39
CA LYS A 218 -1.19 4.60 22.35
C LYS A 218 -1.35 3.18 21.84
N VAL A 219 -1.46 2.24 22.79
CA VAL A 219 -1.83 0.83 22.61
C VAL A 219 -3.18 0.58 23.26
#